data_AF-A0AAX2A6T1-F1
#
_entry.id   AF-A0AAX2A6T1-F1
#
_cell.length_a   1.000
_cell.length_b   1.000
_cell.length_c   1.000
_cell.angle_alpha   90.00
_cell.angle_beta   90.00
_cell.angle_gamma   90.00
#
_symmetry.space_group_name_H-M   'P 1'
#
loop_
_entity.id
_entity.type
_entity.pdbx_description
1 polymer ?
#
loop_
_entity_poly.entity_id
_entity_poly.type
_entity_poly.pdbx_seq_one_letter_code
_entity_poly.pdbx_strand_id
1 'polypeptide(L)' 'MASYYDEFIDKYEFENPLNRIVYEVVDCIKLRKDYASAANLILQNKLTLEDVVLRTVRLSFNDFIILADTLISRK' A
#
# COMPACT_ATOMS: atom_id res chain seq x y z
N MET A 1 29.63 -2.40 19.53
CA MET A 1 28.94 -1.30 18.83
C MET A 1 28.75 -1.56 17.33
N ALA A 2 29.63 -2.30 16.64
CA ALA A 2 29.48 -2.61 15.21
C ALA A 2 28.37 -3.65 14.93
N SER A 3 28.19 -4.63 15.82
CA SER A 3 27.26 -5.76 15.64
C SER A 3 25.76 -5.40 15.66
N TYR A 4 25.40 -4.20 16.14
CA TYR A 4 23.99 -3.77 16.17
C TYR A 4 23.51 -3.31 14.79
N TYR A 5 24.41 -2.80 13.95
CA TYR A 5 24.06 -2.38 12.59
C TYR A 5 24.01 -3.56 11.62
N ASP A 6 24.87 -4.55 11.80
CA ASP A 6 24.91 -5.74 10.95
C ASP A 6 23.60 -6.54 11.04
N GLU A 7 23.00 -6.71 12.22
CA GLU A 7 21.70 -7.38 12.38
C GLU A 7 20.53 -6.61 11.74
N PHE A 8 20.61 -5.28 11.66
CA PHE A 8 19.58 -4.45 11.01
C PHE A 8 19.69 -4.48 9.49
N ILE A 9 20.91 -4.60 8.96
CA ILE A 9 21.17 -4.70 7.52
C ILE A 9 20.83 -6.10 7.02
N ASP A 10 21.12 -7.16 7.78
CA ASP A 10 20.80 -8.56 7.41
C ASP A 10 19.29 -8.87 7.46
N LYS A 11 18.53 -8.16 8.30
CA LYS A 11 17.07 -8.20 8.33
C LYS A 11 16.39 -7.25 7.36
N TYR A 12 17.16 -6.48 6.60
CA TYR A 12 16.62 -5.66 5.53
C TYR A 12 16.27 -6.58 4.36
N GLU A 13 15.19 -7.35 4.52
CA GLU A 13 14.55 -8.03 3.39
C GLU A 13 14.25 -6.95 2.37
N PHE A 14 14.87 -7.10 1.20
CA PHE A 14 14.67 -6.27 0.01
C PHE A 14 13.21 -5.84 -0.03
N GLU A 15 12.94 -4.55 0.19
CA GLU A 15 11.57 -4.04 0.29
C GLU A 15 10.77 -4.64 -0.84
N ASN A 16 9.80 -5.50 -0.50
CA ASN A 16 9.01 -6.16 -1.50
C ASN A 16 8.46 -5.05 -2.40
N PRO A 17 8.66 -5.08 -3.73
CA PRO A 17 8.23 -4.00 -4.62
C PRO A 17 6.73 -3.67 -4.45
N LEU A 18 5.95 -4.65 -3.98
CA LEU A 18 4.55 -4.48 -3.57
C LEU A 18 4.38 -3.52 -2.40
N ASN A 19 5.25 -3.53 -1.38
CA ASN A 19 5.19 -2.62 -0.24
C ASN A 19 5.33 -1.15 -0.67
N ARG A 20 6.21 -0.88 -1.64
CA ARG A 20 6.38 0.47 -2.19
C ARG A 20 5.12 0.95 -2.89
N ILE A 21 4.52 0.11 -3.73
CA ILE A 21 3.28 0.44 -4.44
C ILE A 21 2.13 0.63 -3.44
N VAL A 22 2.03 -0.24 -2.44
CA VAL A 22 1.02 -0.13 -1.38
C VAL A 22 1.21 1.16 -0.58
N TYR A 23 2.45 1.57 -0.29
CA TYR A 23 2.72 2.84 0.37
C TYR A 23 2.24 4.02 -0.48
N GLU A 24 2.50 4.00 -1.78
CA GLU A 24 2.08 5.03 -2.72
C GLU A 24 0.54 5.11 -2.84
N VAL A 25 -0.14 3.96 -2.86
CA VAL A 25 -1.61 3.87 -2.78
C VAL A 25 -2.14 4.52 -1.50
N VAL A 26 -1.53 4.22 -0.34
CA VAL A 26 -1.91 4.84 0.94
C VAL A 26 -1.67 6.34 0.92
N ASP A 27 -0.56 6.79 0.32
CA ASP A 27 -0.21 8.20 0.23
C ASP A 27 -1.21 8.99 -0.61
N CYS A 28 -1.61 8.44 -1.76
CA CYS A 28 -2.68 9.00 -2.60
C CYS A 28 -4.00 9.18 -1.82
N ILE A 29 -4.34 8.21 -0.97
CA ILE A 29 -5.59 8.26 -0.20
C ILE A 29 -5.47 9.23 0.98
N LYS A 30 -4.41 9.13 1.77
CA LYS A 30 -4.28 9.94 3.01
C LYS A 30 -3.93 11.39 2.76
N LEU A 31 -2.98 11.66 1.86
CA LEU A 31 -2.52 13.02 1.61
C LEU A 31 -3.40 13.75 0.60
N ARG A 32 -3.86 13.03 -0.43
CA ARG A 32 -4.54 13.66 -1.58
C ARG A 32 -6.04 13.36 -1.64
N LYS A 33 -6.55 12.42 -0.83
CA LYS A 33 -7.91 11.86 -0.93
C LYS A 33 -8.28 11.43 -2.35
N ASP A 34 -7.29 11.00 -3.10
CA ASP A 34 -7.42 10.61 -4.50
C ASP A 34 -7.56 9.10 -4.61
N TYR A 35 -8.79 8.63 -4.38
CA TYR A 35 -9.18 7.23 -4.49
C TYR A 35 -9.13 6.72 -5.94
N ALA A 36 -9.26 7.63 -6.91
CA ALA A 36 -9.21 7.34 -8.33
C ALA A 36 -7.80 6.93 -8.79
N SER A 37 -6.79 7.70 -8.38
CA SER A 37 -5.39 7.38 -8.67
C SER A 37 -4.93 6.14 -7.91
N ALA A 38 -5.34 6.00 -6.65
CA ALA A 38 -5.08 4.80 -5.85
C ALA A 38 -5.65 3.53 -6.49
N ALA A 39 -6.89 3.57 -6.98
CA ALA A 39 -7.50 2.44 -7.70
C ALA A 39 -6.75 2.10 -8.99
N ASN A 40 -6.27 3.11 -9.74
CA ASN A 40 -5.46 2.87 -10.94
C ASN A 40 -4.14 2.18 -10.62
N LEU A 41 -3.44 2.59 -9.55
CA LEU A 41 -2.20 1.95 -9.11
C LEU A 41 -2.42 0.48 -8.73
N ILE A 42 -3.54 0.18 -8.06
CA ILE A 42 -3.92 -1.21 -7.71
C ILE A 42 -4.15 -2.04 -8.98
N LEU A 43 -4.93 -1.53 -9.94
CA LEU A 43 -5.24 -2.23 -11.19
C LEU A 43 -4.01 -2.43 -12.08
N GLN A 44 -3.16 -1.40 -12.23
CA GLN A 44 -1.95 -1.46 -13.04
C GLN A 44 -0.94 -2.49 -12.53
N ASN A 45 -0.81 -2.58 -11.21
CA ASN A 45 0.12 -3.51 -10.56
C ASN A 45 -0.52 -4.87 -10.26
N LYS A 46 -1.75 -5.12 -10.71
CA LYS A 46 -2.53 -6.35 -10.48
C LYS A 46 -2.59 -6.72 -9.00
N LEU A 47 -2.67 -5.72 -8.13
CA LEU A 47 -2.77 -5.90 -6.69
C LEU A 47 -4.20 -6.27 -6.31
N THR A 48 -4.34 -7.12 -5.30
CA THR A 48 -5.64 -7.37 -4.68
C THR A 48 -5.90 -6.38 -3.55
N LEU A 49 -7.16 -6.19 -3.18
CA LEU A 49 -7.50 -5.40 -1.99
C LEU A 49 -6.93 -6.04 -0.72
N GLU A 50 -6.84 -7.37 -0.67
CA GLU A 50 -6.22 -8.10 0.44
C GLU A 50 -4.73 -7.77 0.56
N ASP A 51 -4.00 -7.69 -0.57
CA ASP A 51 -2.59 -7.30 -0.57
C ASP A 51 -2.36 -5.91 -0.02
N VAL A 52 -3.28 -4.99 -0.30
CA VAL A 52 -3.29 -3.64 0.27
C VAL A 52 -3.57 -3.76 1.76
N VAL A 53 -4.70 -4.34 2.18
CA VAL A 53 -5.12 -4.41 3.61
C VAL A 53 -4.07 -5.05 4.51
N LEU A 54 -3.48 -6.19 4.10
CA LEU A 54 -2.47 -6.91 4.89
C LEU A 54 -1.21 -6.08 5.15
N ARG A 55 -0.90 -5.13 4.26
CA ARG A 55 0.30 -4.29 4.30
C ARG A 55 -0.01 -2.85 4.72
N THR A 56 -1.27 -2.43 4.63
CA THR A 56 -1.76 -1.12 5.05
C THR A 56 -2.33 -1.16 6.46
N VAL A 57 -1.45 -1.20 7.46
CA VAL A 57 -1.82 -0.90 8.87
C VAL A 57 -2.34 0.54 9.02
N ARG A 58 -2.21 1.38 7.99
CA ARG A 58 -2.43 2.83 8.07
C ARG A 58 -3.79 3.30 7.55
N LEU A 59 -4.54 2.54 6.75
CA LEU A 59 -5.81 3.03 6.18
C LEU A 59 -6.95 2.96 7.20
N SER A 60 -7.79 4.01 7.24
CA SER A 60 -9.01 3.96 8.03
C SER A 60 -10.04 3.05 7.34
N PHE A 61 -10.96 2.46 8.11
CA PHE A 61 -12.01 1.61 7.56
C PHE A 61 -12.88 2.35 6.53
N ASN A 62 -13.17 3.64 6.76
CA ASN A 62 -13.92 4.46 5.81
C ASN A 62 -13.15 4.67 4.50
N ASP A 63 -11.85 4.96 4.57
CA ASP A 63 -11.03 5.12 3.36
C ASP A 63 -10.93 3.82 2.56
N PHE A 64 -10.87 2.69 3.27
CA PHE A 64 -10.87 1.37 2.65
C PHE A 64 -12.19 1.09 1.91
N ILE A 65 -13.34 1.40 2.51
CA ILE A 65 -14.64 1.24 1.85
C ILE A 65 -14.71 2.08 0.57
N ILE A 66 -14.32 3.36 0.64
CA ILE A 66 -14.36 4.26 -0.52
C ILE A 66 -13.44 3.77 -1.64
N LEU A 67 -12.25 3.27 -1.29
CA LEU A 67 -11.33 2.66 -2.25
C LEU A 67 -11.93 1.40 -2.90
N ALA A 68 -12.56 0.53 -2.11
CA ALA A 68 -13.20 -0.69 -2.59
C ALA A 68 -14.38 -0.36 -3.53
N ASP A 69 -15.24 0.58 -3.16
CA ASP A 69 -16.34 1.06 -4.02
C ASP A 69 -15.81 1.65 -5.34
N THR A 70 -14.73 2.43 -5.27
CA THR A 70 -14.08 3.00 -6.46
C THR A 70 -13.53 1.92 -7.40
N LEU A 71 -12.95 0.84 -6.85
CA LEU A 71 -12.46 -0.30 -7.63
C LEU A 71 -13.60 -1.10 -8.25
N ILE A 72 -14.69 -1.34 -7.51
CA ILE A 72 -15.87 -2.05 -8.02
C ILE A 72 -16.53 -1.24 -9.15
N SER A 73 -16.68 0.08 -8.98
CA SER A 73 -17.30 0.94 -9.99
C SER A 73 -16.50 1.07 -11.29
N ARG A 74 -15.22 0.69 -11.30
CA ARG A 74 -14.34 0.75 -12.48
C ARG A 74 -14.19 -0.58 -13.21
N LYS A 75 -14.76 -1.64 -12.64
CA LYS A 75 -14.72 -2.99 -13.19
C LYS A 75 -15.89 -3.20 -14.16
#